data_AF-A0A3S0TWW7-F1
#
_entry.id   AF-A0A3S0TWW7-F1
#
_cell.length_a   1.000
_cell.length_b   1.000
_cell.length_c   1.000
_cell.angle_alpha   90.00
_cell.angle_beta   90.00
_cell.angle_gamma   90.00
#
_symmetry.space_group_name_H-M   'P 1'
#
loop_
_entity.id
_entity.type
_entity.pdbx_description
1 polymer ?
#
loop_
_entity_poly.entity_id
_entity_poly.type
_entity_poly.pdbx_seq_one_letter_code
_entity_poly.pdbx_strand_id
1 'polypeptide(L)'
;MLGTAQKTSVQNGAFVNGVLCHALDYDDTTWGFMGHPSAVIVPTVLAVGETYKISEADVLKAFIIGTEVSCRLGELTKPTLYENGWHATSVVGVLGAAAAAGYLLKLDVQQLENCFGIAATTAFGLRSGMAFEASVQDPRAYFSSITILLLSIKKTK
;
A
#
# COMPACT_ATOMS: atom_id res chain seq x y z
N MET A 1 -5.17 -14.82 5.83
CA MET A 1 -3.74 -14.45 5.91
C MET A 1 -2.96 -15.45 5.07
N LEU A 2 -2.04 -14.97 4.23
CA LEU A 2 -1.27 -15.84 3.33
C LEU A 2 -0.45 -16.85 4.12
N GLY A 3 -0.29 -18.06 3.57
CA GLY A 3 0.44 -19.15 4.22
C GLY A 3 -0.27 -19.80 5.41
N THR A 4 -1.52 -19.42 5.72
CA THR A 4 -2.29 -19.98 6.84
C THR A 4 -3.77 -20.20 6.48
N ALA A 5 -4.49 -20.98 7.28
CA ALA A 5 -5.95 -21.11 7.17
C ALA A 5 -6.74 -20.00 7.92
N GLN A 6 -6.06 -19.05 8.55
CA GLN A 6 -6.71 -18.05 9.39
C GLN A 6 -7.29 -16.90 8.56
N LYS A 7 -8.51 -16.50 8.92
CA LYS A 7 -9.20 -15.31 8.38
C LYS A 7 -9.21 -14.20 9.42
N THR A 8 -9.18 -12.95 8.95
CA THR A 8 -9.16 -11.77 9.81
C THR A 8 -9.84 -10.61 9.07
N SER A 9 -9.90 -9.44 9.69
CA SER A 9 -10.42 -8.23 9.04
C SER A 9 -9.56 -7.84 7.84
N VAL A 10 -10.11 -7.07 6.90
CA VAL A 10 -9.38 -6.58 5.71
C VAL A 10 -8.07 -5.88 6.10
N GLN A 11 -8.15 -5.10 7.17
CA GLN A 11 -7.05 -4.31 7.71
C GLN A 11 -5.92 -5.20 8.21
N ASN A 12 -6.25 -6.17 9.05
CA ASN A 12 -5.27 -7.09 9.60
C ASN A 12 -4.74 -8.04 8.51
N GLY A 13 -5.56 -8.39 7.53
CA GLY A 13 -5.16 -9.22 6.39
C GLY A 13 -4.12 -8.51 5.55
N ALA A 14 -4.38 -7.26 5.14
CA ALA A 14 -3.44 -6.45 4.39
C ALA A 14 -2.15 -6.20 5.19
N PHE A 15 -2.28 -5.86 6.47
CA PHE A 15 -1.13 -5.62 7.34
C PHE A 15 -0.22 -6.85 7.47
N VAL A 16 -0.77 -7.98 7.93
CA VAL A 16 0.03 -9.20 8.15
C VAL A 16 0.66 -9.67 6.84
N ASN A 17 -0.10 -9.64 5.74
CA ASN A 17 0.43 -10.04 4.45
C ASN A 17 1.53 -9.08 3.93
N GLY A 18 1.46 -7.78 4.22
CA GLY A 18 2.52 -6.81 3.88
C GLY A 18 3.80 -7.06 4.68
N VAL A 19 3.66 -7.27 5.99
CA VAL A 19 4.80 -7.68 6.84
C VAL A 19 5.44 -8.95 6.29
N LEU A 20 4.64 -9.97 5.98
CA LEU A 20 5.15 -11.22 5.42
C LEU A 20 5.84 -11.02 4.07
N CYS A 21 5.35 -10.11 3.23
CA CYS A 21 5.92 -9.85 1.91
C CYS A 21 7.32 -9.24 2.00
N HIS A 22 7.53 -8.31 2.93
CA HIS A 22 8.81 -7.59 3.07
C HIS A 22 9.73 -8.18 4.17
N ALA A 23 9.29 -9.22 4.88
CA ALA A 23 10.00 -9.74 6.06
C ALA A 23 11.45 -10.21 5.79
N LEU A 24 11.74 -10.62 4.55
CA LEU A 24 13.02 -11.20 4.16
C LEU A 24 13.78 -10.33 3.15
N ASP A 25 13.30 -9.13 2.85
CA ASP A 25 13.81 -8.28 1.76
C ASP A 25 13.94 -9.05 0.43
N TYR A 26 13.03 -10.02 0.18
CA TYR A 26 13.05 -10.92 -0.98
C TYR A 26 12.00 -10.54 -2.04
N ASP A 27 11.18 -9.54 -1.74
CA ASP A 27 10.19 -8.98 -2.63
C ASP A 27 10.81 -8.12 -3.75
N ASP A 28 9.97 -7.67 -4.68
CA ASP A 28 10.42 -6.99 -5.88
C ASP A 28 10.97 -5.58 -5.62
N THR A 29 11.70 -5.05 -6.60
CA THR A 29 12.13 -3.66 -6.63
C THR A 29 11.86 -3.04 -7.98
N THR A 30 11.67 -1.72 -8.02
CA THR A 30 11.60 -0.98 -9.27
C THR A 30 12.37 0.34 -9.22
N TRP A 31 13.08 0.64 -10.30
CA TRP A 31 13.76 1.92 -10.50
C TRP A 31 12.79 3.10 -10.70
N GLY A 32 11.52 2.83 -11.06
CA GLY A 32 10.52 3.88 -11.27
C GLY A 32 10.35 4.79 -10.05
N PHE A 33 10.26 4.21 -8.85
CA PHE A 33 10.17 4.98 -7.60
C PHE A 33 11.25 4.66 -6.55
N MET A 34 12.21 3.78 -6.89
CA MET A 34 13.30 3.35 -6.00
C MET A 34 12.78 2.69 -4.70
N GLY A 35 11.89 1.72 -4.84
CA GLY A 35 11.32 0.97 -3.71
C GLY A 35 10.66 -0.34 -4.14
N HIS A 36 9.87 -0.91 -3.21
CA HIS A 36 9.28 -2.24 -3.30
C HIS A 36 7.74 -2.17 -3.47
N PRO A 37 7.22 -2.10 -4.71
CA PRO A 37 5.79 -1.86 -4.94
C PRO A 37 4.91 -3.03 -4.51
N SER A 38 5.34 -4.27 -4.77
CA SER A 38 4.50 -5.44 -4.52
C SER A 38 4.29 -5.69 -3.04
N ALA A 39 5.27 -5.35 -2.19
CA ALA A 39 5.14 -5.47 -0.75
C ALA A 39 3.97 -4.66 -0.17
N VAL A 40 3.59 -3.55 -0.81
CA VAL A 40 2.49 -2.69 -0.35
C VAL A 40 1.18 -2.97 -1.10
N ILE A 41 1.26 -3.13 -2.42
CA ILE A 41 0.06 -3.16 -3.26
C ILE A 41 -0.58 -4.55 -3.30
N VAL A 42 0.21 -5.63 -3.34
CA VAL A 42 -0.33 -7.01 -3.40
C VAL A 42 -1.18 -7.35 -2.16
N PRO A 43 -0.69 -7.12 -0.91
CA PRO A 43 -1.51 -7.35 0.29
C PRO A 43 -2.83 -6.58 0.28
N THR A 44 -2.79 -5.35 -0.24
CA THR A 44 -3.96 -4.48 -0.34
C THR A 44 -5.01 -5.05 -1.28
N VAL A 45 -4.62 -5.33 -2.53
CA VAL A 45 -5.58 -5.79 -3.55
C VAL A 45 -6.10 -7.19 -3.26
N LEU A 46 -5.30 -8.05 -2.62
CA LEU A 46 -5.77 -9.36 -2.17
C LEU A 46 -6.77 -9.24 -1.02
N ALA A 47 -6.47 -8.43 0.01
CA ALA A 47 -7.37 -8.27 1.14
C ALA A 47 -8.72 -7.66 0.73
N VAL A 48 -8.69 -6.61 -0.11
CA VAL A 48 -9.91 -5.97 -0.63
C VAL A 48 -10.62 -6.90 -1.62
N GLY A 49 -9.89 -7.49 -2.55
CA GLY A 49 -10.43 -8.39 -3.57
C GLY A 49 -11.17 -9.60 -2.98
N GLU A 50 -10.56 -10.28 -2.00
CA GLU A 50 -11.16 -11.42 -1.32
C GLU A 50 -12.42 -10.99 -0.54
N THR A 51 -12.33 -9.90 0.23
CA THR A 51 -13.42 -9.46 1.11
C THR A 51 -14.66 -9.03 0.33
N TYR A 52 -14.45 -8.28 -0.75
CA TYR A 52 -15.53 -7.73 -1.58
C TYR A 52 -15.87 -8.61 -2.77
N LYS A 53 -15.27 -9.80 -2.88
CA LYS A 53 -15.49 -10.79 -3.96
C LYS A 53 -15.31 -10.18 -5.35
N ILE A 54 -14.24 -9.40 -5.52
CA ILE A 54 -13.92 -8.74 -6.79
C ILE A 54 -13.29 -9.74 -7.75
N SER A 55 -13.50 -9.55 -9.05
CA SER A 55 -12.93 -10.42 -10.08
C SER A 55 -11.39 -10.38 -10.06
N GLU A 56 -10.75 -11.51 -10.33
CA GLU A 56 -9.29 -11.61 -10.42
C GLU A 56 -8.70 -10.65 -11.47
N ALA A 57 -9.42 -10.46 -12.58
CA ALA A 57 -9.03 -9.52 -13.63
C ALA A 57 -9.00 -8.07 -13.13
N ASP A 58 -9.96 -7.67 -12.29
CA ASP A 58 -9.98 -6.31 -11.72
C ASP A 58 -8.97 -6.17 -10.58
N VAL A 59 -8.68 -7.24 -9.83
CA VAL A 59 -7.57 -7.30 -8.86
C VAL A 59 -6.23 -7.06 -9.58
N LEU A 60 -6.00 -7.71 -10.71
CA LEU A 60 -4.79 -7.52 -11.51
C LEU A 60 -4.69 -6.08 -12.06
N LYS A 61 -5.79 -5.52 -12.58
CA LYS A 61 -5.83 -4.11 -13.01
C LYS A 61 -5.53 -3.15 -11.86
N ALA A 62 -6.07 -3.41 -10.68
CA ALA A 62 -5.81 -2.59 -9.50
C ALA A 62 -4.33 -2.59 -9.11
N PHE A 63 -3.68 -3.75 -9.18
CA PHE A 63 -2.24 -3.87 -8.95
C PHE A 63 -1.43 -3.03 -9.95
N ILE A 64 -1.78 -3.12 -11.24
CA ILE A 64 -1.14 -2.31 -12.30
C ILE A 64 -1.32 -0.81 -12.03
N ILE A 65 -2.54 -0.38 -11.71
CA ILE A 65 -2.87 1.02 -11.40
C ILE A 65 -2.05 1.52 -10.22
N GLY A 66 -2.01 0.77 -9.12
CA GLY A 66 -1.24 1.14 -7.94
C GLY A 66 0.25 1.28 -8.25
N THR A 67 0.79 0.34 -9.03
CA THR A 67 2.21 0.32 -9.40
C THR A 67 2.57 1.52 -10.29
N GLU A 68 1.74 1.83 -11.28
CA GLU A 68 1.91 3.00 -12.16
C GLU A 68 1.87 4.30 -11.35
N VAL A 69 0.92 4.44 -10.41
CA VAL A 69 0.83 5.61 -9.54
C VAL A 69 2.08 5.76 -8.68
N SER A 70 2.56 4.68 -8.06
CA SER A 70 3.81 4.71 -7.29
C SER A 70 5.01 5.10 -8.16
N CYS A 71 5.13 4.55 -9.38
CA CYS A 71 6.21 4.91 -10.29
C CYS A 71 6.17 6.40 -10.66
N ARG A 72 5.00 6.95 -11.01
CA ARG A 72 4.87 8.38 -11.35
C ARG A 72 5.22 9.30 -10.18
N LEU A 73 4.76 8.97 -8.97
CA LEU A 73 5.10 9.73 -7.77
C LEU A 73 6.60 9.59 -7.42
N GLY A 74 7.16 8.43 -7.68
CA GLY A 74 8.59 8.15 -7.61
C GLY A 74 9.44 9.07 -8.47
N GLU A 75 9.12 9.16 -9.77
CA GLU A 75 9.80 10.05 -10.71
C GLU A 75 9.79 11.52 -10.24
N LEU A 76 8.73 11.95 -9.54
CA LEU A 76 8.61 13.31 -9.00
C LEU A 76 9.41 13.54 -7.71
N THR A 77 9.74 12.49 -6.97
CA THR A 77 10.29 12.58 -5.61
C THR A 77 11.72 12.08 -5.48
N LYS A 78 12.17 11.24 -6.41
CA LYS A 78 13.54 10.72 -6.44
C LYS A 78 14.52 11.76 -7.05
N PRO A 79 15.79 11.75 -6.62
CA PRO A 79 16.35 10.98 -5.50
C PRO A 79 16.11 11.66 -4.14
N THR A 80 15.64 12.91 -4.13
CA THR A 80 15.57 13.81 -2.97
C THR A 80 14.86 13.21 -1.76
N LEU A 81 13.74 12.51 -1.95
CA LEU A 81 13.00 11.87 -0.86
C LEU A 81 13.86 10.85 -0.12
N TYR A 82 14.56 10.01 -0.87
CA TYR A 82 15.45 8.99 -0.31
C TYR A 82 16.70 9.59 0.34
N GLU A 83 17.29 10.61 -0.29
CA GLU A 83 18.47 11.32 0.23
C GLU A 83 18.18 12.05 1.54
N ASN A 84 16.97 12.57 1.70
CA ASN A 84 16.48 13.18 2.95
C ASN A 84 16.13 12.15 4.04
N GLY A 85 16.39 10.86 3.81
CA GLY A 85 16.26 9.80 4.80
C GLY A 85 14.87 9.19 4.89
N TRP A 86 13.98 9.43 3.93
CA TRP A 86 12.68 8.75 3.86
C TRP A 86 12.79 7.40 3.12
N HIS A 87 12.00 6.43 3.54
CA HIS A 87 11.86 5.15 2.85
C HIS A 87 10.80 5.27 1.75
N ALA A 88 11.20 5.13 0.48
CA ALA A 88 10.30 5.33 -0.64
C ALA A 88 9.16 4.29 -0.68
N THR A 89 9.46 3.01 -0.38
CA THR A 89 8.46 1.92 -0.27
C THR A 89 7.29 2.33 0.60
N SER A 90 7.57 2.91 1.77
CA SER A 90 6.53 3.28 2.71
C SER A 90 5.79 4.56 2.31
N VAL A 91 6.53 5.63 1.99
CA VAL A 91 5.95 6.95 1.76
C VAL A 91 5.23 7.05 0.41
N VAL A 92 5.74 6.38 -0.63
CA VAL A 92 5.16 6.40 -1.98
C VAL A 92 4.24 5.19 -2.21
N GLY A 93 4.60 4.02 -1.66
CA GLY A 93 3.80 2.80 -1.83
C GLY A 93 2.39 2.92 -1.24
N VAL A 94 2.24 3.62 -0.12
CA VAL A 94 0.91 3.87 0.49
C VAL A 94 -0.05 4.60 -0.45
N LEU A 95 0.46 5.49 -1.31
CA LEU A 95 -0.34 6.22 -2.30
C LEU A 95 -0.71 5.33 -3.50
N GLY A 96 0.19 4.43 -3.92
CA GLY A 96 -0.13 3.41 -4.92
C GLY A 96 -1.19 2.43 -4.41
N ALA A 97 -1.08 2.01 -3.16
CA ALA A 97 -2.06 1.12 -2.53
C ALA A 97 -3.43 1.81 -2.35
N ALA A 98 -3.45 3.11 -2.04
CA ALA A 98 -4.65 3.94 -2.02
C ALA A 98 -5.34 4.00 -3.41
N ALA A 99 -4.56 4.21 -4.47
CA ALA A 99 -5.07 4.20 -5.85
C ALA A 99 -5.69 2.84 -6.23
N ALA A 100 -4.99 1.75 -5.91
CA ALA A 100 -5.45 0.39 -6.17
C ALA A 100 -6.76 0.07 -5.42
N ALA A 101 -6.81 0.41 -4.12
CA ALA A 101 -8.02 0.23 -3.32
C ALA A 101 -9.18 1.10 -3.84
N GLY A 102 -8.90 2.34 -4.22
CA GLY A 102 -9.91 3.25 -4.78
C GLY A 102 -10.51 2.72 -6.08
N TYR A 103 -9.68 2.15 -6.95
CA TYR A 103 -10.14 1.46 -8.16
C TYR A 103 -11.05 0.27 -7.85
N LEU A 104 -10.62 -0.62 -6.95
CA LEU A 104 -11.39 -1.81 -6.56
C LEU A 104 -12.74 -1.47 -5.93
N LEU A 105 -12.78 -0.43 -5.10
CA LEU A 105 -13.98 0.03 -4.43
C LEU A 105 -14.84 0.96 -5.29
N LYS A 106 -14.41 1.23 -6.53
CA LYS A 106 -15.11 2.11 -7.49
C LYS A 106 -15.41 3.48 -6.90
N LEU A 107 -14.42 4.06 -6.23
CA LEU A 107 -14.54 5.41 -5.67
C LEU A 107 -14.77 6.43 -6.79
N ASP A 108 -15.65 7.40 -6.52
CA ASP A 108 -15.74 8.60 -7.34
C ASP A 108 -14.52 9.51 -7.15
N VAL A 109 -14.41 10.56 -7.96
CA VAL A 109 -13.28 11.48 -7.94
C VAL A 109 -13.09 12.12 -6.56
N GLN A 110 -14.18 12.57 -5.92
CA GLN A 110 -14.10 13.24 -4.63
C GLN A 110 -13.67 12.27 -3.51
N GLN A 111 -14.18 11.04 -3.56
CA GLN A 111 -13.80 9.97 -2.65
C GLN A 111 -12.33 9.58 -2.85
N LEU A 112 -11.85 9.54 -4.09
CA LEU A 112 -10.45 9.25 -4.41
C LEU A 112 -9.51 10.39 -3.99
N GLU A 113 -9.90 11.66 -4.12
CA GLU A 113 -9.13 12.78 -3.58
C GLU A 113 -8.98 12.68 -2.06
N ASN A 114 -10.08 12.42 -1.36
CA ASN A 114 -10.07 12.19 0.09
C ASN A 114 -9.21 10.98 0.47
N CYS A 115 -9.27 9.92 -0.34
CA CYS A 115 -8.44 8.72 -0.22
C CYS A 115 -6.95 9.06 -0.24
N PHE A 116 -6.51 9.80 -1.25
CA PHE A 116 -5.13 10.25 -1.37
C PHE A 116 -4.73 11.20 -0.25
N GLY A 117 -5.59 12.14 0.17
CA GLY A 117 -5.31 13.06 1.26
C GLY A 117 -5.10 12.36 2.61
N ILE A 118 -5.95 11.38 2.92
CA ILE A 118 -5.77 10.50 4.08
C ILE A 118 -4.45 9.75 3.94
N ALA A 119 -4.20 9.11 2.79
CA ALA A 119 -3.00 8.31 2.57
C ALA A 119 -1.70 9.11 2.69
N ALA A 120 -1.69 10.36 2.21
CA ALA A 120 -0.56 11.25 2.34
C ALA A 120 -0.33 11.69 3.78
N THR A 121 -1.40 11.96 4.54
CA THR A 121 -1.31 12.35 5.97
C THR A 121 -0.77 11.21 6.83
N THR A 122 -0.94 9.99 6.36
CA THR A 122 -0.50 8.77 7.04
C THR A 122 0.75 8.16 6.42
N ALA A 123 1.38 8.81 5.45
CA ALA A 123 2.63 8.35 4.85
C ALA A 123 3.80 8.63 5.81
N PHE A 124 4.59 7.61 6.12
CA PHE A 124 5.80 7.75 6.94
C PHE A 124 6.78 6.59 6.70
N GLY A 125 7.98 6.70 7.24
CA GLY A 125 9.00 5.65 7.26
C GLY A 125 10.38 6.24 7.03
N LEU A 126 11.29 6.00 7.97
CA LEU A 126 12.66 6.54 7.94
C LEU A 126 13.65 5.45 7.56
N ARG A 127 14.63 5.82 6.72
CA ARG A 127 15.73 4.95 6.31
C ARG A 127 16.58 4.48 7.49
N SER A 128 16.72 5.28 8.55
CA SER A 128 17.44 4.88 9.76
C SER A 128 16.82 3.65 10.44
N GLY A 129 15.52 3.36 10.20
CA GLY A 129 14.85 2.18 10.72
C GLY A 129 15.19 0.88 9.97
N MET A 130 15.69 0.95 8.73
CA MET A 130 16.05 -0.23 7.93
C MET A 130 17.14 -1.08 8.60
N ALA A 131 18.06 -0.44 9.34
CA ALA A 131 19.22 -1.09 9.94
C ALA A 131 18.88 -1.88 11.23
N PHE A 132 17.71 -1.68 11.83
CA PHE A 132 17.38 -2.28 13.13
C PHE A 132 16.52 -3.54 13.00
N GLU A 133 15.49 -3.54 12.14
CA GLU A 133 14.64 -4.71 11.83
C GLU A 133 13.88 -4.44 10.52
N ALA A 134 14.33 -4.99 9.38
CA ALA A 134 13.67 -4.83 8.07
C ALA A 134 12.16 -5.19 8.11
N SER A 135 11.76 -6.10 9.00
CA SER A 135 10.40 -6.65 9.07
C SER A 135 9.47 -6.02 10.10
N VAL A 136 9.93 -5.23 11.09
CA VAL A 136 9.10 -4.82 12.26
C VAL A 136 8.86 -3.30 12.37
N GLN A 137 9.67 -2.46 11.70
CA GLN A 137 9.42 -1.01 11.62
C GLN A 137 8.74 -0.56 10.31
N ASP A 138 8.92 -1.31 9.21
CA ASP A 138 8.09 -1.17 8.00
C ASP A 138 6.60 -1.56 8.16
N PRO A 139 6.15 -2.47 9.07
CA PRO A 139 4.74 -2.78 9.34
C PRO A 139 3.86 -1.55 9.54
N ARG A 140 4.38 -0.51 10.22
CA ARG A 140 3.55 0.64 10.53
C ARG A 140 3.34 1.52 9.30
N ALA A 141 4.25 1.53 8.34
CA ALA A 141 4.02 2.14 7.03
C ALA A 141 2.86 1.49 6.28
N TYR A 142 2.66 0.17 6.46
CA TYR A 142 1.47 -0.52 5.98
C TYR A 142 0.21 -0.21 6.81
N PHE A 143 0.36 0.34 8.02
CA PHE A 143 -0.75 0.50 8.98
C PHE A 143 -1.60 1.75 8.80
N SER A 144 -1.36 2.58 7.80
CA SER A 144 -2.05 3.85 7.78
C SER A 144 -2.34 4.31 6.36
N SER A 145 -3.53 3.93 5.87
CA SER A 145 -4.38 4.69 4.94
C SER A 145 -5.61 3.89 4.50
N ILE A 146 -5.42 2.62 4.10
CA ILE A 146 -6.49 1.75 3.59
C ILE A 146 -7.53 1.41 4.67
N THR A 147 -7.11 1.33 5.93
CA THR A 147 -8.01 1.11 7.08
C THR A 147 -8.99 2.27 7.31
N ILE A 148 -8.53 3.53 7.19
CA ILE A 148 -9.41 4.71 7.28
C ILE A 148 -10.28 4.79 6.02
N LEU A 149 -9.74 4.38 4.86
CA LEU A 149 -10.45 4.29 3.59
C LEU A 149 -11.69 3.39 3.65
N LEU A 150 -11.52 2.16 4.14
CA LEU A 150 -12.61 1.18 4.24
C LEU A 150 -13.69 1.61 5.25
N LEU A 151 -13.34 2.44 6.24
CA LEU A 151 -14.25 2.93 7.27
C LEU A 151 -14.94 4.26 6.90
N SER A 152 -14.32 5.13 6.10
CA SER A 152 -14.94 6.40 5.66
C SER A 152 -16.02 6.17 4.60
N ILE A 153 -15.86 5.15 3.75
CA ILE A 153 -16.79 4.81 2.65
C ILE A 153 -18.13 4.26 3.17
N LYS A 154 -18.18 3.67 4.37
CA LYS A 154 -19.43 3.16 4.98
C LYS A 154 -20.27 4.23 5.68
N LYS A 155 -19.77 5.46 5.86
CA LYS A 155 -20.47 6.53 6.59
C LYS A 155 -21.20 7.55 5.70
N THR A 156 -21.12 7.42 4.38
CA THR A 156 -21.78 8.32 3.41
C THR A 156 -23.01 7.71 2.72
N LYS A 157 -23.70 6.77 3.40
CA LYS A 157 -25.09 6.41 3.08
C LYS A 157 -25.96 6.56 4.30
#